data_AF-A0A935C2Q7-F1
#
_entry.id   AF-A0A935C2Q7-F1
#
_cell.length_a   1.000
_cell.length_b   1.000
_cell.length_c   1.000
_cell.angle_alpha   90.00
_cell.angle_beta   90.00
_cell.angle_gamma   90.00
#
_symmetry.space_group_name_H-M   'P 1'
#
loop_
_entity.id
_entity.type
_entity.pdbx_description
1 polymer ?
#
loop_
_entity_poly.entity_id
_entity_poly.type
_entity_poly.pdbx_seq_one_letter_code
_entity_poly.pdbx_strand_id
1 'polypeptide(L)'
;MTGRDMVSRAFLLYLSRQHRLKGVFSQFPGFKQVTHRFIAGENIDDAIKAIQELNKLGITATFDHLGESTSSRQEAESDVREYLYVLDRIQATGVNSNVSVKLTQLGLDIDEDFCMLNTRKIVENAKRHGNFVRIDMEDSPKTDATLKIFRTLFQEFGNVGIVLQSYLYRTEKDIDDVISLGARIRLCKGAYQEPESVAFPQKSEVDANFIRLMQKLLKSGIYHGIATHDDKMIAATREFAARENISKESFEFQMLYGIRRDLQLKLVRDGFKVRTYVPYGEFWYPYFMRRLAERPANVWFVLKNLLKG
;
A
#
# COMPACT_ATOMS: atom_id res chain seq x y z
N MET A 1 -7.67 4.71 38.27
CA MET A 1 -7.83 5.27 36.92
C MET A 1 -6.46 5.41 36.27
N THR A 2 -6.03 4.40 35.51
CA THR A 2 -4.76 4.40 34.78
C THR A 2 -5.00 4.92 33.36
N GLY A 3 -4.23 5.90 32.90
CA GLY A 3 -4.40 6.62 31.62
C GLY A 3 -4.21 5.78 30.34
N ARG A 4 -5.03 4.73 30.17
CA ARG A 4 -5.05 3.83 29.00
C ARG A 4 -5.97 4.29 27.86
N ASP A 5 -6.78 5.32 28.07
CA ASP A 5 -7.68 5.87 27.03
C ASP A 5 -7.03 7.05 26.29
N MET A 6 -5.78 6.88 25.84
CA MET A 6 -5.10 7.91 25.07
C MET A 6 -5.53 7.82 23.60
N VAL A 7 -6.58 8.58 23.29
CA VAL A 7 -7.12 8.91 21.96
C VAL A 7 -7.82 7.75 21.24
N SER A 8 -9.13 7.89 21.01
CA SER A 8 -9.91 6.88 20.29
C SER A 8 -9.54 6.84 18.80
N ARG A 9 -9.59 5.64 18.19
CA ARG A 9 -9.40 5.46 16.74
C ARG A 9 -10.31 6.40 15.93
N ALA A 10 -11.54 6.58 16.38
CA ALA A 10 -12.51 7.50 15.77
C ALA A 10 -12.03 8.96 15.80
N PHE A 11 -11.41 9.41 16.90
CA PHE A 11 -10.85 10.76 17.00
C PHE A 11 -9.64 10.97 16.08
N LEU A 12 -8.72 10.00 15.98
CA LEU A 12 -7.59 10.10 15.05
C LEU A 12 -8.05 10.08 13.58
N LEU A 13 -9.06 9.28 13.26
CA LEU A 13 -9.69 9.30 11.93
C LEU A 13 -10.40 10.63 11.65
N TYR A 14 -11.07 11.21 12.64
CA TYR A 14 -11.63 12.56 12.53
C TYR A 14 -10.55 13.60 12.26
N LEU A 15 -9.44 13.59 13.03
CA LEU A 15 -8.30 14.49 12.81
C LEU A 15 -7.66 14.33 11.43
N SER A 16 -7.66 13.12 10.87
CA SER A 16 -7.14 12.87 9.51
C SER A 16 -7.89 13.63 8.42
N ARG A 17 -9.13 14.05 8.68
CA ARG A 17 -9.98 14.83 7.76
C ARG A 17 -9.85 16.36 7.98
N GLN A 18 -9.08 16.80 8.98
CA GLN A 18 -8.93 18.20 9.36
C GLN A 18 -7.60 18.77 8.84
N HIS A 19 -7.54 19.07 7.54
CA HIS A 19 -6.32 19.53 6.85
C HIS A 19 -5.73 20.81 7.44
N ARG A 20 -6.57 21.68 8.04
CA ARG A 20 -6.13 22.93 8.73
C ARG A 20 -5.19 22.67 9.91
N LEU A 21 -5.24 21.47 10.49
CA LEU A 21 -4.36 21.10 11.59
C LEU A 21 -2.96 20.70 11.13
N LYS A 22 -2.72 20.50 9.81
CA LYS A 22 -1.39 20.22 9.25
C LYS A 22 -0.37 21.27 9.69
N GLY A 23 -0.71 22.56 9.59
CA GLY A 23 0.18 23.66 9.96
C GLY A 23 0.55 23.66 11.44
N VAL A 24 -0.42 23.38 12.31
CA VAL A 24 -0.21 23.30 13.77
C VAL A 24 0.67 22.09 14.11
N PHE A 25 0.39 20.92 13.50
CA PHE A 25 1.18 19.71 13.76
C PHE A 25 2.63 19.83 13.29
N SER A 26 2.85 20.50 12.15
CA SER A 26 4.18 20.70 11.56
C SER A 26 5.12 21.55 12.42
N GLN A 27 4.57 22.32 13.37
CA GLN A 27 5.32 23.22 14.24
C GLN A 27 5.74 22.59 15.57
N PHE A 28 5.30 21.36 15.89
CA PHE A 28 5.69 20.71 17.15
C PHE A 28 7.18 20.28 17.16
N PRO A 29 7.90 20.49 18.28
CA PRO A 29 9.23 19.91 18.46
C PRO A 29 9.21 18.39 18.31
N GLY A 30 10.18 17.81 17.60
CA GLY A 30 10.27 16.37 17.34
C GLY A 30 9.28 15.81 16.30
N PHE A 31 8.40 16.66 15.75
CA PHE A 31 7.43 16.26 14.73
C PHE A 31 8.08 15.61 13.49
N LYS A 32 9.12 16.24 12.93
CA LYS A 32 9.87 15.69 11.78
C LYS A 32 10.44 14.29 12.07
N GLN A 33 10.96 14.06 13.27
CA GLN A 33 11.55 12.76 13.65
C GLN A 33 10.49 11.65 13.72
N VAL A 34 9.27 12.00 14.11
CA VAL A 34 8.14 11.06 14.15
C VAL A 34 7.57 10.79 12.76
N THR A 35 7.45 11.80 11.90
CA THR A 35 6.90 11.63 10.55
C THR A 35 7.87 10.97 9.58
N HIS A 36 9.16 11.29 9.63
CA HIS A 36 10.20 10.61 8.83
C HIS A 36 10.32 9.11 9.12
N ARG A 37 9.71 8.64 10.23
CA ARG A 37 9.62 7.21 10.50
C ARG A 37 8.71 6.50 9.49
N PHE A 38 7.59 7.12 9.12
CA PHE A 38 6.50 6.52 8.33
C PHE A 38 6.38 7.09 6.92
N ILE A 39 6.92 8.29 6.67
CA ILE A 39 7.03 8.94 5.36
C ILE A 39 8.50 9.11 5.04
N ALA A 40 8.91 8.82 3.81
CA ALA A 40 10.33 8.93 3.45
C ALA A 40 10.80 10.39 3.39
N GLY A 41 9.93 11.29 2.91
CA GLY A 41 10.13 12.72 2.88
C GLY A 41 9.05 13.40 2.06
N GLU A 42 9.21 14.71 1.82
CA GLU A 42 8.24 15.51 1.06
C GLU A 42 8.54 15.55 -0.44
N ASN A 43 9.77 15.19 -0.84
CA ASN A 43 10.19 15.14 -2.24
C ASN A 43 10.69 13.74 -2.62
N ILE A 44 10.83 13.52 -3.94
CA ILE A 44 11.27 12.24 -4.50
C ILE A 44 12.70 11.86 -4.10
N ASP A 45 13.61 12.82 -3.91
CA ASP A 45 15.01 12.53 -3.60
C ASP A 45 15.15 11.91 -2.21
N ASP A 46 14.32 12.34 -1.26
CA ASP A 46 14.24 11.73 0.07
C ASP A 46 13.68 10.31 -0.01
N ALA A 47 12.68 10.07 -0.85
CA ALA A 47 12.13 8.75 -1.10
C ALA A 47 13.15 7.81 -1.75
N ILE A 48 13.91 8.29 -2.74
CA ILE A 48 15.00 7.55 -3.38
C ILE A 48 16.08 7.17 -2.36
N LYS A 49 16.54 8.11 -1.52
CA LYS A 49 17.53 7.81 -0.47
C LYS A 49 17.02 6.74 0.50
N ALA A 50 15.77 6.86 0.96
CA ALA A 50 15.17 5.86 1.84
C ALA A 50 15.10 4.47 1.18
N ILE A 51 14.78 4.42 -0.12
CA ILE A 51 14.72 3.16 -0.88
C ILE A 51 16.10 2.58 -1.12
N GLN A 52 17.13 3.39 -1.37
CA GLN A 52 18.51 2.92 -1.47
C GLN A 52 18.95 2.21 -0.17
N GLU A 53 18.62 2.77 0.99
CA GLU A 53 18.89 2.13 2.28
C GLU A 53 18.12 0.82 2.46
N LEU A 54 16.85 0.76 2.03
CA LEU A 54 16.08 -0.49 2.03
C LEU A 54 16.70 -1.54 1.10
N ASN A 55 17.12 -1.15 -0.10
CA ASN A 55 17.72 -2.05 -1.08
C ASN A 55 19.04 -2.65 -0.58
N LYS A 56 19.88 -1.86 0.11
CA LYS A 56 21.10 -2.35 0.79
C LYS A 56 20.80 -3.45 1.82
N LEU A 57 19.60 -3.43 2.40
CA LEU A 57 19.13 -4.41 3.38
C LEU A 57 18.40 -5.60 2.73
N GLY A 58 18.42 -5.73 1.39
CA GLY A 58 17.72 -6.78 0.65
C GLY A 58 16.21 -6.58 0.56
N ILE A 59 15.71 -5.38 0.88
CA ILE A 59 14.28 -5.04 0.83
C ILE A 59 14.00 -4.24 -0.44
N THR A 60 13.06 -4.71 -1.26
CA THR A 60 12.57 -3.97 -2.44
C THR A 60 11.53 -2.92 -2.02
N ALA A 61 11.17 -1.98 -2.89
CA ALA A 61 10.19 -0.95 -2.55
C ALA A 61 9.03 -0.83 -3.54
N THR A 62 7.99 -0.12 -3.12
CA THR A 62 6.98 0.47 -4.00
C THR A 62 6.81 1.92 -3.59
N PHE A 63 6.94 2.83 -4.55
CA PHE A 63 6.64 4.24 -4.35
C PHE A 63 5.14 4.44 -4.23
N ASP A 64 4.75 5.30 -3.29
CA ASP A 64 3.39 5.82 -3.15
C ASP A 64 3.47 7.33 -3.06
N HIS A 65 3.03 8.00 -4.13
CA HIS A 65 2.87 9.45 -4.10
C HIS A 65 1.62 9.78 -3.28
N LEU A 66 1.83 10.47 -2.16
CA LEU A 66 0.76 10.93 -1.29
C LEU A 66 0.07 12.10 -1.97
N GLY A 67 -1.03 11.81 -2.66
CA GLY A 67 -2.03 12.76 -3.14
C GLY A 67 -3.42 12.45 -2.57
N GLU A 68 -4.32 13.43 -2.65
CA GLU A 68 -5.73 13.25 -2.30
C GLU A 68 -6.53 12.76 -3.51
N SER A 69 -7.72 12.20 -3.28
CA SER A 69 -8.67 11.95 -4.37
C SER A 69 -8.95 13.29 -5.06
N THR A 70 -8.68 13.39 -6.36
CA THR A 70 -8.83 14.65 -7.06
C THR A 70 -10.19 14.76 -7.74
N SER A 71 -10.76 15.97 -7.68
CA SER A 71 -11.95 16.37 -8.45
C SER A 71 -11.58 17.25 -9.66
N SER A 72 -10.28 17.46 -9.90
CA SER A 72 -9.75 18.32 -10.95
C SER A 72 -8.96 17.52 -11.96
N ARG A 73 -9.31 17.65 -13.25
CA ARG A 73 -8.54 17.03 -14.35
C ARG A 73 -7.08 17.52 -14.36
N GLN A 74 -6.84 18.77 -14.00
CA GLN A 74 -5.50 19.37 -13.97
C GLN A 74 -4.61 18.75 -12.87
N GLU A 75 -5.19 18.49 -11.70
CA GLU A 75 -4.50 17.80 -10.60
C GLU A 75 -4.20 16.34 -10.98
N ALA A 76 -5.17 15.63 -11.55
CA ALA A 76 -4.97 14.27 -12.04
C ALA A 76 -3.84 14.18 -13.09
N GLU A 77 -3.77 15.14 -14.02
CA GLU A 77 -2.67 15.24 -14.97
C GLU A 77 -1.33 15.57 -14.30
N SER A 78 -1.35 16.30 -13.19
CA SER A 78 -0.16 16.55 -12.38
C SER A 78 0.34 15.28 -11.70
N ASP A 79 -0.57 14.48 -11.12
CA ASP A 79 -0.23 13.18 -10.55
C ASP A 79 0.32 12.24 -11.63
N VAL A 80 -0.24 12.23 -12.84
CA VAL A 80 0.34 11.48 -13.97
C VAL A 80 1.77 11.93 -14.25
N ARG A 81 2.04 13.23 -14.35
CA ARG A 81 3.40 13.75 -14.56
C ARG A 81 4.35 13.33 -13.44
N GLU A 82 3.89 13.35 -12.19
CA GLU A 82 4.69 12.91 -11.04
C GLU A 82 5.02 11.40 -11.15
N TYR A 83 4.05 10.54 -11.46
CA TYR A 83 4.35 9.10 -11.64
C TYR A 83 5.28 8.82 -12.82
N LEU A 84 5.18 9.57 -13.92
CA LEU A 84 6.12 9.47 -15.04
C LEU A 84 7.54 9.85 -14.58
N TYR A 85 7.66 10.97 -13.86
CA TYR A 85 8.93 11.42 -13.29
C TYR A 85 9.50 10.40 -12.28
N VAL A 86 8.67 9.79 -11.44
CA VAL A 86 9.09 8.72 -10.52
C VAL A 86 9.70 7.55 -11.27
N LEU A 87 9.05 7.09 -12.35
CA LEU A 87 9.55 5.99 -13.16
C LEU A 87 10.91 6.32 -13.81
N ASP A 88 11.07 7.53 -14.33
CA ASP A 88 12.35 8.01 -14.86
C ASP A 88 13.43 8.01 -13.78
N ARG A 89 13.09 8.48 -12.57
CA ARG A 89 14.02 8.53 -11.43
C ARG A 89 14.39 7.16 -10.89
N ILE A 90 13.47 6.19 -10.88
CA ILE A 90 13.77 4.79 -10.57
C ILE A 90 14.81 4.27 -11.55
N GLN A 91 14.57 4.46 -12.85
CA GLN A 91 15.49 4.01 -13.90
C GLN A 91 16.87 4.68 -13.79
N ALA A 92 16.91 6.00 -13.61
CA ALA A 92 18.16 6.77 -13.57
C ALA A 92 19.03 6.43 -12.34
N THR A 93 18.40 6.08 -11.21
CA THR A 93 19.12 5.81 -9.95
C THR A 93 19.37 4.32 -9.71
N GLY A 94 18.73 3.44 -10.48
CA GLY A 94 18.88 1.99 -10.37
C GLY A 94 18.30 1.39 -9.07
N VAL A 95 17.44 2.12 -8.36
CA VAL A 95 16.78 1.58 -7.15
C VAL A 95 15.82 0.45 -7.52
N ASN A 96 15.78 -0.60 -6.71
CA ASN A 96 14.84 -1.70 -6.87
C ASN A 96 13.47 -1.32 -6.28
N SER A 97 12.67 -0.65 -7.10
CA SER A 97 11.34 -0.19 -6.75
C SER A 97 10.38 -0.22 -7.94
N ASN A 98 9.10 -0.34 -7.63
CA ASN A 98 8.00 -0.12 -8.57
C ASN A 98 7.08 1.01 -8.06
N VAL A 99 5.94 1.24 -8.69
CA VAL A 99 4.98 2.27 -8.25
C VAL A 99 3.63 1.67 -7.87
N SER A 100 2.99 2.25 -6.87
CA SER A 100 1.62 2.01 -6.45
C SER A 100 0.79 3.25 -6.76
N VAL A 101 -0.33 3.09 -7.48
CA VAL A 101 -1.22 4.19 -7.89
C VAL A 101 -2.63 4.00 -7.34
N LYS A 102 -3.34 5.09 -7.09
CA LYS A 102 -4.78 5.09 -6.76
C LYS A 102 -5.54 5.71 -7.92
N LEU A 103 -6.62 5.09 -8.36
CA LEU A 103 -7.30 5.52 -9.57
C LEU A 103 -8.07 6.83 -9.35
N THR A 104 -8.50 7.12 -8.12
CA THR A 104 -9.11 8.42 -7.79
C THR A 104 -8.16 9.60 -7.96
N GLN A 105 -6.86 9.44 -7.67
CA GLN A 105 -5.83 10.44 -8.00
C GLN A 105 -5.69 10.62 -9.52
N LEU A 106 -6.03 9.60 -10.31
CA LEU A 106 -5.95 9.62 -11.77
C LEU A 106 -7.27 10.03 -12.44
N GLY A 107 -8.27 10.41 -11.66
CA GLY A 107 -9.55 10.94 -12.12
C GLY A 107 -10.71 9.94 -12.19
N LEU A 108 -10.66 8.83 -11.45
CA LEU A 108 -11.75 7.83 -11.43
C LEU A 108 -13.10 8.44 -11.02
N ASP A 109 -13.11 9.32 -10.02
CA ASP A 109 -14.33 10.00 -9.54
C ASP A 109 -14.76 11.16 -10.47
N ILE A 110 -13.99 11.47 -11.50
CA ILE A 110 -14.29 12.51 -12.49
C ILE A 110 -14.93 11.87 -13.73
N ASP A 111 -14.23 10.92 -14.33
CA ASP A 111 -14.59 10.29 -15.61
C ASP A 111 -13.75 9.03 -15.82
N GLU A 112 -14.40 7.88 -16.00
CA GLU A 112 -13.73 6.58 -16.08
C GLU A 112 -12.80 6.48 -17.30
N ASP A 113 -13.22 7.03 -18.45
CA ASP A 113 -12.42 7.02 -19.68
C ASP A 113 -11.17 7.90 -19.54
N PHE A 114 -11.30 9.07 -18.90
CA PHE A 114 -10.15 9.90 -18.53
C PHE A 114 -9.19 9.18 -17.57
N CYS A 115 -9.71 8.50 -16.55
CA CYS A 115 -8.91 7.69 -15.63
C CYS A 115 -8.15 6.57 -16.36
N MET A 116 -8.82 5.87 -17.28
CA MET A 116 -8.22 4.84 -18.13
C MET A 116 -7.07 5.43 -18.96
N LEU A 117 -7.27 6.56 -19.64
CA LEU A 117 -6.24 7.21 -20.45
C LEU A 117 -5.02 7.63 -19.61
N ASN A 118 -5.25 8.17 -18.42
CA ASN A 118 -4.18 8.57 -17.50
C ASN A 118 -3.40 7.38 -16.96
N THR A 119 -4.10 6.33 -16.54
CA THR A 119 -3.48 5.10 -16.02
C THR A 119 -2.69 4.40 -17.12
N ARG A 120 -3.21 4.38 -18.37
CA ARG A 120 -2.51 3.84 -19.54
C ARG A 120 -1.15 4.48 -19.76
N LYS A 121 -1.06 5.82 -19.71
CA LYS A 121 0.21 6.55 -19.85
C LYS A 121 1.27 6.07 -18.84
N ILE A 122 0.87 5.86 -17.59
CA ILE A 122 1.77 5.41 -16.52
C ILE A 122 2.21 3.95 -16.75
N VAL A 123 1.27 3.05 -17.07
CA VAL A 123 1.56 1.62 -17.29
C VAL A 123 2.46 1.41 -18.52
N GLU A 124 2.17 2.12 -19.62
CA GLU A 124 2.99 2.11 -20.83
C GLU A 124 4.40 2.63 -20.53
N ASN A 125 4.52 3.75 -19.80
CA ASN A 125 5.82 4.26 -19.40
C ASN A 125 6.60 3.27 -18.54
N ALA A 126 5.95 2.67 -17.54
CA ALA A 126 6.58 1.64 -16.71
C ALA A 126 7.08 0.47 -17.57
N LYS A 127 6.33 0.05 -18.60
CA LYS A 127 6.74 -1.03 -19.51
C LYS A 127 8.00 -0.67 -20.27
N ARG A 128 8.15 0.57 -20.75
CA ARG A 128 9.36 1.06 -21.42
C ARG A 128 10.61 0.99 -20.52
N HIS A 129 10.45 1.15 -19.21
CA HIS A 129 11.52 0.99 -18.22
C HIS A 129 11.68 -0.44 -17.69
N GLY A 130 10.93 -1.43 -18.21
CA GLY A 130 10.92 -2.78 -17.65
C GLY A 130 10.38 -2.84 -16.20
N ASN A 131 9.60 -1.84 -15.80
CA ASN A 131 9.04 -1.69 -14.46
C ASN A 131 7.56 -2.12 -14.41
N PHE A 132 7.02 -2.16 -13.19
CA PHE A 132 5.71 -2.67 -12.85
C PHE A 132 4.84 -1.59 -12.20
N VAL A 133 3.52 -1.64 -12.43
CA VAL A 133 2.54 -0.79 -11.75
C VAL A 133 1.61 -1.64 -10.90
N ARG A 134 1.43 -1.25 -9.64
CA ARG A 134 0.36 -1.77 -8.79
C ARG A 134 -0.78 -0.76 -8.73
N ILE A 135 -1.98 -1.17 -9.13
CA ILE A 135 -3.20 -0.42 -8.85
C ILE A 135 -3.67 -0.80 -7.46
N ASP A 136 -3.64 0.17 -6.54
CA ASP A 136 -4.17 0.01 -5.19
C ASP A 136 -5.70 -0.01 -5.21
N MET A 137 -6.29 -0.80 -4.31
CA MET A 137 -7.73 -0.92 -4.19
C MET A 137 -8.24 0.08 -3.15
N GLU A 138 -9.26 0.82 -3.55
CA GLU A 138 -9.92 1.84 -2.74
C GLU A 138 -11.15 1.26 -2.03
N ASP A 139 -12.11 2.08 -1.63
CA ASP A 139 -13.36 1.65 -1.01
C ASP A 139 -14.26 0.87 -2.00
N SER A 140 -15.17 0.08 -1.44
CA SER A 140 -15.97 -0.90 -2.19
C SER A 140 -16.71 -0.37 -3.41
N PRO A 141 -17.29 0.86 -3.44
CA PRO A 141 -17.97 1.39 -4.63
C PRO A 141 -17.07 1.52 -5.86
N LYS A 142 -15.75 1.61 -5.68
CA LYS A 142 -14.77 1.80 -6.76
C LYS A 142 -14.23 0.47 -7.32
N THR A 143 -14.56 -0.65 -6.69
CA THR A 143 -13.97 -1.97 -7.00
C THR A 143 -14.21 -2.39 -8.45
N ASP A 144 -15.43 -2.25 -8.96
CA ASP A 144 -15.77 -2.74 -10.31
C ASP A 144 -15.08 -1.93 -11.41
N ALA A 145 -15.12 -0.60 -11.33
CA ALA A 145 -14.42 0.27 -12.26
C ALA A 145 -12.91 0.04 -12.22
N THR A 146 -12.36 -0.17 -11.01
CA THR A 146 -10.95 -0.49 -10.79
C THR A 146 -10.55 -1.81 -11.45
N LEU A 147 -11.35 -2.87 -11.29
CA LEU A 147 -11.13 -4.15 -11.95
C LEU A 147 -11.24 -4.06 -13.47
N LYS A 148 -12.20 -3.27 -13.99
CA LYS A 148 -12.35 -3.03 -15.44
C LYS A 148 -11.10 -2.37 -16.02
N ILE A 149 -10.64 -1.26 -15.42
CA ILE A 149 -9.42 -0.56 -15.84
C ILE A 149 -8.20 -1.48 -15.78
N PHE A 150 -8.03 -2.19 -14.66
CA PHE A 150 -6.95 -3.15 -14.50
C PHE A 150 -6.94 -4.23 -15.59
N ARG A 151 -8.09 -4.86 -15.89
CA ARG A 151 -8.18 -5.95 -16.87
C ARG A 151 -7.76 -5.50 -18.26
N THR A 152 -8.26 -4.34 -18.71
CA THR A 152 -7.88 -3.75 -19.99
C THR A 152 -6.37 -3.50 -20.07
N LEU A 153 -5.80 -2.82 -19.06
CA LEU A 153 -4.38 -2.49 -19.07
C LEU A 153 -3.49 -3.72 -18.93
N PHE A 154 -3.93 -4.75 -18.21
CA PHE A 154 -3.19 -6.01 -18.12
C PHE A 154 -3.15 -6.74 -19.48
N GLN A 155 -4.27 -6.79 -20.20
CA GLN A 155 -4.32 -7.38 -21.55
C GLN A 155 -3.44 -6.61 -22.55
N GLU A 156 -3.41 -5.27 -22.47
CA GLU A 156 -2.59 -4.44 -23.34
C GLU A 156 -1.09 -4.54 -23.02
N PHE A 157 -0.71 -4.54 -21.73
CA PHE A 157 0.69 -4.31 -21.35
C PHE A 157 1.34 -5.45 -20.54
N GLY A 158 0.58 -6.19 -19.73
CA GLY A 158 1.06 -7.32 -18.91
C GLY A 158 1.91 -6.96 -17.68
N ASN A 159 2.36 -5.71 -17.53
CA ASN A 159 3.22 -5.24 -16.43
C ASN A 159 2.45 -4.48 -15.33
N VAL A 160 1.16 -4.77 -15.17
CA VAL A 160 0.29 -4.18 -14.14
C VAL A 160 -0.32 -5.27 -13.27
N GLY A 161 -0.58 -4.97 -12.00
CA GLY A 161 -1.33 -5.84 -11.12
C GLY A 161 -2.24 -5.07 -10.18
N ILE A 162 -3.05 -5.81 -9.43
CA ILE A 162 -4.15 -5.25 -8.63
C ILE A 162 -4.01 -5.58 -7.14
N VAL A 163 -4.63 -4.78 -6.28
CA VAL A 163 -4.82 -5.11 -4.85
C VAL A 163 -6.21 -5.71 -4.64
N LEU A 164 -6.33 -6.70 -3.76
CA LEU A 164 -7.62 -7.27 -3.35
C LEU A 164 -7.68 -7.41 -1.82
N GLN A 165 -8.85 -7.19 -1.24
CA GLN A 165 -9.04 -6.96 0.20
C GLN A 165 -9.81 -8.12 0.85
N SER A 166 -9.23 -8.80 1.83
CA SER A 166 -9.83 -10.01 2.43
C SER A 166 -11.09 -9.75 3.25
N TYR A 167 -11.39 -8.51 3.62
CA TYR A 167 -12.61 -8.17 4.35
C TYR A 167 -13.88 -8.14 3.50
N LEU A 168 -13.82 -8.14 2.15
CA LEU A 168 -15.03 -8.09 1.32
C LEU A 168 -15.48 -9.51 0.99
N TYR A 169 -16.81 -9.72 0.96
CA TYR A 169 -17.39 -11.00 0.57
C TYR A 169 -17.07 -11.38 -0.89
N ARG A 170 -16.99 -10.38 -1.79
CA ARG A 170 -16.75 -10.57 -3.23
C ARG A 170 -15.35 -11.09 -3.58
N THR A 171 -14.38 -10.86 -2.69
CA THR A 171 -12.94 -10.92 -3.04
C THR A 171 -12.48 -12.27 -3.56
N GLU A 172 -13.06 -13.38 -3.10
CA GLU A 172 -12.66 -14.69 -3.63
C GLU A 172 -12.93 -14.81 -5.13
N LYS A 173 -14.14 -14.42 -5.55
CA LYS A 173 -14.51 -14.47 -6.97
C LYS A 173 -13.61 -13.56 -7.79
N ASP A 174 -13.30 -12.37 -7.28
CA ASP A 174 -12.38 -11.46 -7.96
C ASP A 174 -10.96 -12.04 -8.05
N ILE A 175 -10.48 -12.76 -7.03
CA ILE A 175 -9.20 -13.48 -7.09
C ILE A 175 -9.22 -14.55 -8.18
N ASP A 176 -10.29 -15.33 -8.29
CA ASP A 176 -10.43 -16.35 -9.32
C ASP A 176 -10.36 -15.76 -10.73
N ASP A 177 -11.13 -14.69 -10.96
CA ASP A 177 -11.12 -13.96 -12.22
C ASP A 177 -9.70 -13.45 -12.55
N VAL A 178 -8.99 -12.86 -11.57
CA VAL A 178 -7.65 -12.28 -11.80
C VAL A 178 -6.56 -13.35 -11.97
N ILE A 179 -6.62 -14.47 -11.24
CA ILE A 179 -5.72 -15.62 -11.44
C ILE A 179 -5.91 -16.20 -12.84
N SER A 180 -7.14 -16.29 -13.34
CA SER A 180 -7.41 -16.82 -14.69
C SER A 180 -6.75 -16.02 -15.80
N LEU A 181 -6.45 -14.74 -15.55
CA LEU A 181 -5.69 -13.88 -16.46
C LEU A 181 -4.17 -14.07 -16.36
N GLY A 182 -3.67 -14.76 -15.33
CA GLY A 182 -2.23 -14.89 -15.06
C GLY A 182 -1.63 -13.66 -14.35
N ALA A 183 -2.46 -12.78 -13.78
CA ALA A 183 -2.01 -11.51 -13.25
C ALA A 183 -1.62 -11.56 -11.76
N ARG A 184 -0.69 -10.69 -11.38
CA ARG A 184 -0.20 -10.62 -9.99
C ARG A 184 -1.19 -9.89 -9.09
N ILE A 185 -1.48 -10.41 -7.91
CA ILE A 185 -2.33 -9.80 -6.87
C ILE A 185 -1.48 -9.40 -5.65
N ARG A 186 -1.80 -8.26 -5.04
CA ARG A 186 -1.42 -7.92 -3.66
C ARG A 186 -2.64 -8.16 -2.77
N LEU A 187 -2.55 -9.08 -1.81
CA LEU A 187 -3.61 -9.34 -0.83
C LEU A 187 -3.39 -8.49 0.41
N CYS A 188 -4.38 -7.74 0.84
CA CYS A 188 -4.40 -7.05 2.13
C CYS A 188 -5.71 -7.36 2.88
N LYS A 189 -5.85 -6.90 4.13
CA LYS A 189 -7.11 -7.07 4.87
C LYS A 189 -8.21 -6.14 4.37
N GLY A 190 -7.87 -4.89 4.07
CA GLY A 190 -8.81 -3.79 3.86
C GLY A 190 -8.49 -2.63 4.80
N ALA A 191 -8.66 -1.40 4.33
CA ALA A 191 -8.27 -0.19 5.06
C ALA A 191 -9.42 0.82 5.24
N TYR A 192 -10.54 0.60 4.55
CA TYR A 192 -11.69 1.49 4.56
C TYR A 192 -12.72 1.03 5.59
N GLN A 193 -13.66 1.92 5.93
CA GLN A 193 -14.79 1.58 6.76
C GLN A 193 -15.95 1.20 5.84
N GLU A 194 -16.24 -0.09 5.77
CA GLU A 194 -17.27 -0.65 4.91
C GLU A 194 -18.49 -1.07 5.73
N PRO A 195 -19.72 -1.02 5.17
CA PRO A 195 -20.90 -1.56 5.83
C PRO A 195 -20.86 -3.09 5.87
N GLU A 196 -21.56 -3.68 6.86
CA GLU A 196 -21.64 -5.14 7.04
C GLU A 196 -22.30 -5.86 5.85
N SER A 197 -23.03 -5.12 5.00
CA SER A 197 -23.64 -5.62 3.77
C SER A 197 -22.63 -6.00 2.69
N VAL A 198 -21.39 -5.48 2.74
CA VAL A 198 -20.34 -5.76 1.75
C VAL A 198 -19.07 -6.36 2.34
N ALA A 199 -18.87 -6.22 3.67
CA ALA A 199 -17.66 -6.65 4.35
C ALA A 199 -17.95 -7.41 5.65
N PHE A 200 -17.06 -8.35 5.98
CA PHE A 200 -17.08 -9.08 7.24
C PHE A 200 -16.91 -8.10 8.42
N PRO A 201 -17.89 -8.02 9.36
CA PRO A 201 -17.78 -7.12 10.50
C PRO A 201 -16.76 -7.62 11.54
N GLN A 202 -16.62 -8.95 11.67
CA GLN A 202 -15.75 -9.54 12.68
C GLN A 202 -14.32 -9.71 12.15
N LYS A 203 -13.35 -9.23 12.93
CA LYS A 203 -11.92 -9.40 12.63
C LYS A 203 -11.52 -10.87 12.44
N SER A 204 -12.10 -11.80 13.20
CA SER A 204 -11.86 -13.23 13.08
C SER A 204 -12.23 -13.76 11.69
N GLU A 205 -13.33 -13.30 11.12
CA GLU A 205 -13.78 -13.69 9.78
C GLU A 205 -12.87 -13.07 8.70
N VAL A 206 -12.45 -11.81 8.87
CA VAL A 206 -11.45 -11.18 7.99
C VAL A 206 -10.12 -11.94 8.00
N ASP A 207 -9.65 -12.34 9.18
CA ASP A 207 -8.40 -13.11 9.36
C ASP A 207 -8.52 -14.51 8.74
N ALA A 208 -9.66 -15.19 8.93
CA ALA A 208 -9.94 -16.49 8.33
C ALA A 208 -10.00 -16.40 6.79
N ASN A 209 -10.70 -15.40 6.26
CA ASN A 209 -10.77 -15.18 4.83
C ASN A 209 -9.41 -14.80 4.23
N PHE A 210 -8.60 -14.01 4.95
CA PHE A 210 -7.22 -13.70 4.52
C PHE A 210 -6.39 -14.98 4.32
N ILE A 211 -6.42 -15.90 5.29
CA ILE A 211 -5.68 -17.17 5.19
C ILE A 211 -6.17 -17.96 3.97
N ARG A 212 -7.48 -18.09 3.81
CA ARG A 212 -8.11 -18.83 2.72
C ARG A 212 -7.72 -18.29 1.33
N LEU A 213 -7.78 -16.97 1.16
CA LEU A 213 -7.39 -16.29 -0.07
C LEU A 213 -5.87 -16.38 -0.31
N MET A 214 -5.05 -16.22 0.73
CA MET A 214 -3.59 -16.39 0.65
C MET A 214 -3.23 -17.79 0.15
N GLN A 215 -3.87 -18.84 0.66
CA GLN A 215 -3.64 -20.21 0.22
C GLN A 215 -3.94 -20.40 -1.26
N LYS A 216 -5.05 -19.80 -1.74
CA LYS A 216 -5.45 -19.81 -3.14
C LYS A 216 -4.42 -19.12 -4.04
N LEU A 217 -3.98 -17.93 -3.62
CA LEU A 217 -2.94 -17.17 -4.30
C LEU A 217 -1.64 -17.98 -4.41
N LEU A 218 -1.14 -18.51 -3.29
CA LEU A 218 0.13 -19.25 -3.28
C LEU A 218 0.10 -20.51 -4.17
N LYS A 219 -1.07 -21.16 -4.30
CA LYS A 219 -1.24 -22.33 -5.18
C LYS A 219 -1.35 -22.01 -6.67
N SER A 220 -1.55 -20.75 -7.05
CA SER A 220 -1.75 -20.35 -8.45
C SER A 220 -0.50 -20.47 -9.33
N GLY A 221 0.70 -20.54 -8.72
CA GLY A 221 1.98 -20.47 -9.44
C GLY A 221 2.37 -19.07 -9.90
N ILE A 222 1.54 -18.05 -9.64
CA ILE A 222 1.80 -16.65 -10.00
C ILE A 222 2.46 -15.93 -8.82
N TYR A 223 3.42 -15.04 -9.12
CA TYR A 223 4.08 -14.23 -8.10
C TYR A 223 3.14 -13.20 -7.48
N HIS A 224 2.85 -13.35 -6.18
CA HIS A 224 1.91 -12.52 -5.45
C HIS A 224 2.54 -11.81 -4.24
N GLY A 225 1.91 -10.71 -3.83
CA GLY A 225 2.28 -9.95 -2.64
C GLY A 225 1.33 -10.23 -1.48
N ILE A 226 1.86 -10.63 -0.33
CA ILE A 226 1.10 -10.83 0.91
C ILE A 226 1.34 -9.62 1.81
N ALA A 227 0.43 -8.64 1.76
CA ALA A 227 0.58 -7.35 2.44
C ALA A 227 -0.05 -7.36 3.84
N THR A 228 0.77 -7.57 4.86
CA THR A 228 0.34 -7.63 6.26
C THR A 228 1.50 -7.43 7.23
N HIS A 229 1.19 -6.89 8.42
CA HIS A 229 2.10 -6.82 9.58
C HIS A 229 1.64 -7.68 10.75
N ASP A 230 0.65 -8.53 10.51
CA ASP A 230 0.07 -9.43 11.50
C ASP A 230 0.91 -10.71 11.58
N ASP A 231 1.53 -10.95 12.73
CA ASP A 231 2.40 -12.10 12.94
C ASP A 231 1.66 -13.43 12.71
N LYS A 232 0.35 -13.50 12.99
CA LYS A 232 -0.44 -14.71 12.77
C LYS A 232 -0.62 -15.00 11.28
N MET A 233 -0.88 -13.97 10.48
CA MET A 233 -1.05 -14.13 9.03
C MET A 233 0.28 -14.50 8.36
N ILE A 234 1.39 -13.94 8.85
CA ILE A 234 2.74 -14.25 8.38
C ILE A 234 3.12 -15.69 8.74
N ALA A 235 2.86 -16.11 9.99
CA ALA A 235 3.07 -17.50 10.41
C ALA A 235 2.27 -18.47 9.55
N ALA A 236 0.96 -18.22 9.39
CA ALA A 236 0.09 -19.06 8.55
C ALA A 236 0.58 -19.15 7.09
N THR A 237 1.08 -18.04 6.52
CA THR A 237 1.65 -18.02 5.16
C THR A 237 2.91 -18.88 5.07
N ARG A 238 3.81 -18.76 6.05
CA ARG A 238 5.07 -19.54 6.10
C ARG A 238 4.80 -21.03 6.27
N GLU A 239 3.89 -21.38 7.18
CA GLU A 239 3.49 -22.76 7.45
C GLU A 239 2.85 -23.40 6.21
N PHE A 240 1.94 -22.67 5.54
CA PHE A 240 1.32 -23.16 4.32
C PHE A 240 2.34 -23.33 3.19
N ALA A 241 3.20 -22.34 2.94
CA ALA A 241 4.22 -22.43 1.91
C ALA A 241 5.17 -23.61 2.14
N ALA A 242 5.61 -23.84 3.39
CA ALA A 242 6.45 -24.98 3.75
C ALA A 242 5.72 -26.31 3.51
N ARG A 243 4.46 -26.42 3.95
CA ARG A 243 3.66 -27.64 3.79
C ARG A 243 3.43 -28.01 2.32
N GLU A 244 3.19 -27.02 1.46
CA GLU A 244 2.93 -27.23 0.03
C GLU A 244 4.21 -27.18 -0.82
N ASN A 245 5.41 -27.13 -0.20
CA ASN A 245 6.71 -27.02 -0.87
C ASN A 245 6.81 -25.82 -1.84
N ILE A 246 6.19 -24.70 -1.50
CA ILE A 246 6.21 -23.46 -2.29
C ILE A 246 7.49 -22.70 -1.95
N SER A 247 8.26 -22.36 -2.98
CA SER A 247 9.50 -21.60 -2.81
C SER A 247 9.25 -20.23 -2.17
N LYS A 248 10.15 -19.84 -1.25
CA LYS A 248 10.15 -18.51 -0.61
C LYS A 248 10.36 -17.37 -1.61
N GLU A 249 10.83 -17.71 -2.81
CA GLU A 249 11.08 -16.80 -3.93
C GLU A 249 9.85 -16.62 -4.83
N SER A 250 8.82 -17.46 -4.68
CA SER A 250 7.60 -17.44 -5.50
C SER A 250 6.55 -16.42 -5.03
N PHE A 251 6.78 -15.75 -3.90
CA PHE A 251 5.92 -14.68 -3.38
C PHE A 251 6.76 -13.69 -2.55
N GLU A 252 6.17 -12.56 -2.17
CA GLU A 252 6.79 -11.62 -1.22
C GLU A 252 5.85 -11.24 -0.09
N PHE A 253 6.43 -10.96 1.08
CA PHE A 253 5.74 -10.21 2.12
C PHE A 253 5.84 -8.72 1.84
N GLN A 254 4.76 -7.99 2.06
CA GLN A 254 4.74 -6.56 1.85
C GLN A 254 4.33 -5.82 3.12
N MET A 255 5.07 -4.76 3.45
CA MET A 255 4.85 -3.98 4.67
C MET A 255 4.99 -2.50 4.41
N LEU A 256 4.27 -1.70 5.17
CA LEU A 256 4.42 -0.24 5.18
C LEU A 256 5.77 0.19 5.75
N TYR A 257 6.32 1.26 5.17
CA TYR A 257 7.53 1.92 5.66
C TYR A 257 7.37 2.37 7.12
N GLY A 258 8.42 2.17 7.92
CA GLY A 258 8.39 2.52 9.34
C GLY A 258 7.74 1.51 10.28
N ILE A 259 6.96 0.56 9.76
CA ILE A 259 6.17 -0.38 10.56
C ILE A 259 6.84 -1.75 10.59
N ARG A 260 7.10 -2.26 11.81
CA ARG A 260 7.70 -3.58 12.04
C ARG A 260 9.01 -3.81 11.25
N ARG A 261 9.91 -2.82 11.26
CA ARG A 261 11.24 -2.92 10.61
C ARG A 261 12.03 -4.15 11.08
N ASP A 262 11.88 -4.50 12.35
CA ASP A 262 12.39 -5.74 12.96
C ASP A 262 11.94 -6.99 12.19
N LEU A 263 10.65 -7.05 11.84
CA LEU A 263 10.06 -8.18 11.14
C LEU A 263 10.44 -8.19 9.66
N GLN A 264 10.50 -7.02 9.01
CA GLN A 264 10.99 -6.91 7.63
C GLN A 264 12.40 -7.50 7.50
N LEU A 265 13.32 -7.08 8.37
CA LEU A 265 14.70 -7.59 8.41
C LEU A 265 14.79 -9.06 8.81
N LYS A 266 13.90 -9.52 9.70
CA LYS A 266 13.83 -10.95 10.05
C LYS A 266 13.41 -11.79 8.83
N LEU A 267 12.38 -11.38 8.10
CA LEU A 267 11.89 -12.11 6.93
C LEU A 267 12.94 -12.19 5.81
N VAL A 268 13.68 -11.11 5.56
CA VAL A 268 14.82 -11.15 4.62
C VAL A 268 15.88 -12.15 5.07
N ARG A 269 16.27 -12.12 6.36
CA ARG A 269 17.23 -13.09 6.92
C ARG A 269 16.74 -14.54 6.83
N ASP A 270 15.44 -14.75 6.98
CA ASP A 270 14.79 -16.06 6.83
C ASP A 270 14.67 -16.50 5.34
N GLY A 271 15.15 -15.68 4.40
CA GLY A 271 15.21 -15.97 2.96
C GLY A 271 13.92 -15.65 2.19
N PHE A 272 13.02 -14.82 2.73
CA PHE A 272 11.83 -14.37 2.01
C PHE A 272 12.08 -13.06 1.27
N LYS A 273 11.40 -12.90 0.13
CA LYS A 273 11.29 -11.59 -0.51
C LYS A 273 10.43 -10.66 0.34
N VAL A 274 10.91 -9.42 0.50
CA VAL A 274 10.19 -8.36 1.22
C VAL A 274 10.13 -7.12 0.34
N ARG A 275 8.94 -6.52 0.25
CA ARG A 275 8.73 -5.20 -0.34
C ARG A 275 8.18 -4.23 0.68
N THR A 276 8.77 -3.06 0.75
CA THR A 276 8.28 -1.99 1.59
C THR A 276 7.53 -0.94 0.78
N TYR A 277 6.34 -0.57 1.26
CA TYR A 277 5.50 0.48 0.69
C TYR A 277 5.95 1.82 1.26
N VAL A 278 6.55 2.65 0.40
CA VAL A 278 7.27 3.87 0.76
C VAL A 278 6.46 5.10 0.32
N PRO A 279 5.70 5.69 1.25
CA PRO A 279 4.94 6.90 0.99
C PRO A 279 5.86 8.13 1.04
N TYR A 280 5.63 9.08 0.13
CA TYR A 280 6.32 10.37 0.08
C TYR A 280 5.40 11.45 -0.50
N GLY A 281 5.75 12.72 -0.29
CA GLY A 281 4.98 13.85 -0.82
C GLY A 281 4.40 14.74 0.28
N GLU A 282 3.88 15.90 -0.12
CA GLU A 282 3.44 16.95 0.80
C GLU A 282 2.13 16.62 1.52
N PHE A 283 1.30 15.71 1.00
CA PHE A 283 0.02 15.30 1.60
C PHE A 283 0.18 14.18 2.64
N TRP A 284 1.25 14.23 3.42
CA TRP A 284 1.58 13.19 4.40
C TRP A 284 0.63 13.13 5.60
N TYR A 285 -0.09 14.23 5.93
CA TYR A 285 -0.83 14.36 7.18
C TYR A 285 -2.01 13.37 7.33
N PRO A 286 -2.94 13.25 6.35
CA PRO A 286 -4.01 12.26 6.44
C PRO A 286 -3.48 10.83 6.51
N TYR A 287 -2.44 10.52 5.74
CA TYR A 287 -1.77 9.23 5.76
C TYR A 287 -1.18 8.91 7.15
N PHE A 288 -0.42 9.84 7.71
CA PHE A 288 0.19 9.71 9.02
C PHE A 288 -0.84 9.48 10.12
N MET A 289 -1.93 10.25 10.13
CA MET A 289 -3.00 10.11 11.12
C MET A 289 -3.68 8.74 11.06
N ARG A 290 -3.92 8.21 9.84
CA ARG A 290 -4.42 6.83 9.68
C ARG A 290 -3.45 5.80 10.24
N ARG A 291 -2.14 5.95 10.01
CA ARG A 291 -1.11 5.06 10.57
C ARG A 291 -1.05 5.11 12.10
N LEU A 292 -1.30 6.27 12.72
CA LEU A 292 -1.41 6.37 14.18
C LEU A 292 -2.65 5.64 14.70
N ALA A 293 -3.79 5.79 14.01
CA ALA A 293 -5.05 5.17 14.39
C ALA A 293 -5.04 3.63 14.36
N GLU A 294 -4.11 3.03 13.60
CA GLU A 294 -4.05 1.58 13.39
C GLU A 294 -3.45 0.78 14.54
N ARG A 295 -2.55 1.37 15.34
CA ARG A 295 -1.97 0.68 16.51
C ARG A 295 -1.73 1.65 17.67
N PRO A 296 -2.21 1.32 18.89
CA PRO A 296 -1.91 2.10 20.10
C PRO A 296 -0.41 2.32 20.35
N ALA A 297 0.43 1.35 19.95
CA ALA A 297 1.89 1.47 20.04
C ALA A 297 2.46 2.62 19.17
N ASN A 298 1.83 2.92 18.02
CA ASN A 298 2.23 4.04 17.17
C ASN A 298 1.94 5.36 17.89
N VAL A 299 0.76 5.48 18.52
CA VAL A 299 0.37 6.65 19.33
C VAL A 299 1.32 6.84 20.51
N TRP A 300 1.60 5.77 21.27
CA TRP A 300 2.53 5.82 22.41
C TRP A 300 3.94 6.23 22.00
N PHE A 301 4.43 5.75 20.86
CA PHE A 301 5.72 6.16 20.32
C PHE A 301 5.76 7.66 20.00
N VAL A 302 4.72 8.21 19.37
CA VAL A 302 4.64 9.66 19.09
C VAL A 302 4.69 10.45 20.39
N LEU A 303 3.85 10.10 21.36
CA LEU A 303 3.80 10.77 22.66
C LEU A 303 5.14 10.73 23.40
N LYS A 304 5.83 9.58 23.39
CA LYS A 304 7.13 9.43 24.05
C LYS A 304 8.22 10.31 23.40
N ASN A 305 8.16 10.55 22.10
CA ASN A 305 9.14 11.41 21.42
C ASN A 305 8.77 12.90 21.54
N LEU A 306 7.48 13.24 21.59
CA LEU A 306 7.03 14.62 21.84
C LEU A 306 7.34 15.08 23.27
N LEU A 307 7.30 14.19 24.27
CA LEU A 307 7.65 14.50 25.67
C LEU A 307 9.16 14.51 25.96
N LYS A 308 9.99 14.10 24.99
CA LYS A 308 11.46 14.10 25.09
C LYS A 308 12.11 15.25 24.32
N GLY A 309 11.30 16.10 23.68
CA GLY A 309 11.72 17.34 23.03
C GLY A 309 11.59 18.52 23.96
#